data_AF-A0A1V5BR17-F1
#
_entry.id   AF-A0A1V5BR17-F1
#
_cell.length_a   1.000
_cell.length_b   1.000
_cell.length_c   1.000
_cell.angle_alpha   90.00
_cell.angle_beta   90.00
_cell.angle_gamma   90.00
#
_symmetry.space_group_name_H-M   'P 1'
#
loop_
_entity.id
_entity.type
_entity.pdbx_description
1 polymer ?
#
loop_
_entity_poly.entity_id
_entity_poly.type
_entity_poly.pdbx_seq_one_letter_code
_entity_poly.pdbx_strand_id
1 'polypeptide(L)'
;MLVYRTLPIQSEKEPFFASKPHVAYLFGSVYGEGKLYQESTFEITRLYYETGLKLDESFKLPPDQIAVELEFMAYLAFNEQEAVKEGNKENAGYAAEMQTRILNDYLSPLALNVGHRIADQAKTAFYQTMGCLLKAIFGR
;
A
#
# COMPACT_ATOMS: atom_id res chain seq x y z
N MET A 1 -22.32 -23.85 14.47
CA MET A 1 -22.14 -23.63 13.02
C MET A 1 -22.74 -22.27 12.68
N LEU A 2 -21.97 -21.20 12.86
CA LEU A 2 -22.42 -19.84 12.56
C LEU A 2 -22.04 -19.52 11.12
N VAL A 3 -23.06 -19.43 10.27
CA VAL A 3 -22.91 -18.97 8.89
C VAL A 3 -22.69 -17.46 8.95
N TYR A 4 -21.45 -17.02 8.76
CA TYR A 4 -21.17 -15.61 8.54
C TYR A 4 -21.88 -15.19 7.25
N ARG A 5 -22.97 -14.43 7.38
CA ARG A 5 -23.58 -13.72 6.26
C ARG A 5 -22.51 -12.75 5.75
N THR A 6 -22.01 -12.99 4.55
CA THR A 6 -21.01 -12.13 3.90
C THR A 6 -21.51 -10.70 3.92
N LEU A 7 -20.79 -9.81 4.61
CA LEU A 7 -20.99 -8.37 4.44
C LEU A 7 -20.82 -8.06 2.95
N PRO A 8 -21.63 -7.16 2.35
CA PRO A 8 -21.57 -6.85 0.92
C PRO A 8 -20.15 -6.49 0.45
N ILE A 9 -19.36 -5.86 1.33
CA ILE A 9 -17.95 -5.51 1.11
C ILE A 9 -17.08 -6.71 0.73
N GLN A 10 -17.34 -7.91 1.26
CA GLN A 10 -16.52 -9.09 0.96
C GLN A 10 -16.68 -9.55 -0.49
N SER A 11 -17.89 -9.45 -1.06
CA SER A 11 -18.14 -9.75 -2.48
C SER A 11 -17.59 -8.69 -3.43
N GLU A 12 -17.39 -7.45 -2.96
CA GLU A 12 -16.87 -6.37 -3.77
C GLU A 12 -15.33 -6.38 -3.91
N LYS A 13 -14.63 -7.28 -3.19
CA LYS A 13 -13.18 -7.49 -3.36
C LYS A 13 -12.84 -8.34 -4.59
N GLU A 14 -13.78 -9.15 -5.08
CA GLU A 14 -13.64 -10.01 -6.26
C GLU A 14 -12.92 -9.38 -7.48
N PRO A 15 -13.23 -8.14 -7.93
CA PRO A 15 -12.55 -7.54 -9.09
C PRO A 15 -11.06 -7.22 -8.88
N PHE A 16 -10.57 -7.23 -7.65
CA PHE A 16 -9.14 -7.06 -7.33
C PHE A 16 -8.38 -8.39 -7.24
N PHE A 17 -9.09 -9.53 -7.10
CA PHE A 17 -8.49 -10.85 -6.86
C PHE A 17 -8.83 -11.91 -7.92
N ALA A 18 -9.84 -11.70 -8.76
CA ALA A 18 -10.30 -12.67 -9.77
C ALA A 18 -9.76 -12.37 -11.18
N SER A 19 -9.52 -13.43 -11.97
CA SER A 19 -8.95 -13.49 -13.34
C SER A 19 -9.74 -12.80 -14.47
N LYS A 20 -10.60 -11.84 -14.15
CA LYS A 20 -11.34 -10.95 -15.09
C LYS A 20 -10.63 -9.59 -15.15
N PRO A 21 -10.87 -8.71 -16.15
CA PRO A 21 -10.13 -7.45 -16.24
C PRO A 21 -10.28 -6.66 -14.94
N HIS A 22 -9.15 -6.47 -14.27
CA HIS A 22 -9.08 -5.79 -12.99
C HIS A 22 -9.43 -4.31 -13.19
N VAL A 23 -10.34 -3.80 -12.37
CA VAL A 23 -10.67 -2.36 -12.33
C VAL A 23 -9.40 -1.54 -12.06
N ALA A 24 -8.54 -2.05 -11.18
CA ALA A 24 -7.21 -1.54 -10.93
C ALA A 24 -6.31 -2.70 -10.49
N TYR A 25 -5.03 -2.62 -10.87
CA TYR A 25 -4.00 -3.42 -10.23
C TYR A 25 -3.63 -2.74 -8.91
N LEU A 26 -3.33 -3.50 -7.86
CA LEU A 26 -3.00 -2.91 -6.55
C LEU A 26 -1.50 -2.97 -6.25
N PHE A 27 -0.66 -3.10 -7.27
CA PHE A 27 0.76 -3.41 -7.16
C PHE A 27 1.62 -2.36 -7.88
N GLY A 28 2.66 -1.86 -7.20
CA GLY A 28 3.59 -0.85 -7.73
C GLY A 28 4.22 -1.26 -9.05
N SER A 29 4.77 -2.47 -9.11
CA SER A 29 5.46 -3.00 -10.29
C SER A 29 4.58 -3.05 -11.54
N VAL A 30 3.27 -3.23 -11.41
CA VAL A 30 2.37 -3.23 -12.57
C VAL A 30 2.23 -1.84 -13.20
N TYR A 31 2.25 -0.78 -12.39
CA TYR A 31 2.16 0.59 -12.91
C TYR A 31 3.51 1.13 -13.39
N GLY A 32 4.61 0.78 -12.73
CA GLY A 32 5.95 1.22 -13.13
C GLY A 32 6.54 0.40 -14.27
N GLU A 33 6.34 -0.91 -14.26
CA GLU A 33 7.08 -1.87 -15.11
C GLU A 33 6.15 -2.81 -15.91
N GLY A 34 4.83 -2.73 -15.69
CA GLY A 34 3.81 -3.44 -16.48
C GLY A 34 3.55 -4.88 -16.06
N LYS A 35 4.28 -5.43 -15.08
CA LYS A 35 4.15 -6.82 -14.60
C LYS A 35 4.43 -6.91 -13.09
N LEU A 36 3.99 -8.00 -12.46
CA LEU A 36 4.28 -8.30 -11.04
C LEU A 36 5.72 -8.75 -10.83
N TYR A 37 6.22 -8.58 -9.59
CA TYR A 37 7.53 -9.08 -9.14
C TYR A 37 8.69 -8.61 -10.01
N GLN A 38 8.73 -7.30 -10.25
CA GLN A 38 9.80 -6.66 -11.01
C GLN A 38 10.75 -5.92 -10.06
N GLU A 39 11.67 -5.10 -10.58
CA GLU A 39 12.78 -4.54 -9.79
C GLU A 39 12.24 -3.71 -8.62
N SER A 40 11.22 -2.89 -8.84
CA SER A 40 10.60 -2.08 -7.78
C SER A 40 10.08 -2.90 -6.60
N THR A 41 9.57 -4.12 -6.86
CA THR A 41 9.13 -5.04 -5.80
C THR A 41 10.30 -5.51 -4.94
N PHE A 42 11.47 -5.77 -5.54
CA PHE A 42 12.65 -6.19 -4.79
C PHE A 42 13.30 -5.04 -4.04
N GLU A 43 13.31 -3.84 -4.62
CA GLU A 43 13.80 -2.64 -3.97
C GLU A 43 13.00 -2.32 -2.70
N ILE A 44 11.67 -2.24 -2.80
CA ILE A 44 10.84 -1.94 -1.63
C ILE A 44 10.94 -3.04 -0.56
N THR A 45 11.10 -4.29 -0.98
CA THR A 45 11.37 -5.40 -0.06
C THR A 45 12.68 -5.20 0.71
N ARG A 46 13.74 -4.72 0.06
CA ARG A 46 15.01 -4.40 0.74
C ARG A 46 14.81 -3.28 1.76
N LEU A 47 14.03 -2.25 1.44
CA LEU A 47 13.72 -1.17 2.36
C LEU A 47 12.97 -1.66 3.60
N TYR A 48 12.05 -2.63 3.46
CA TYR A 48 11.43 -3.28 4.62
C TYR A 48 12.49 -3.90 5.53
N TYR A 49 13.40 -4.70 4.97
CA TYR A 49 14.47 -5.34 5.74
C TYR A 49 15.44 -4.35 6.40
N GLU A 50 15.79 -3.24 5.72
CA GLU A 50 16.68 -2.20 6.26
C GLU A 50 16.11 -1.54 7.52
N THR A 51 14.78 -1.43 7.60
CA THR A 51 14.08 -0.87 8.77
C THR A 51 13.84 -1.89 9.89
N GLY A 52 14.36 -3.12 9.72
CA GLY A 52 14.19 -4.22 10.68
C GLY A 52 12.88 -4.99 10.51
N LEU A 53 12.06 -4.65 9.51
CA LEU A 53 10.81 -5.33 9.22
C LEU A 53 11.09 -6.56 8.34
N LYS A 54 10.71 -7.74 8.83
CA LYS A 54 10.80 -8.98 8.08
C LYS A 54 9.40 -9.41 7.67
N LEU A 55 9.19 -9.59 6.37
CA LEU A 55 7.98 -10.22 5.89
C LEU A 55 7.96 -11.68 6.33
N ASP A 56 6.87 -12.09 6.98
CA ASP A 56 6.66 -13.47 7.38
C ASP A 56 6.60 -14.37 6.12
N GLU A 57 7.20 -15.57 6.17
CA GLU A 57 7.20 -16.48 5.03
C GLU A 57 5.78 -16.95 4.63
N SER A 58 4.82 -16.88 5.55
CA SER A 58 3.40 -17.15 5.31
C SER A 58 2.65 -15.95 4.72
N PHE A 59 3.31 -14.79 4.57
CA PHE A 59 2.72 -13.59 3.99
C PHE A 59 2.47 -13.77 2.50
N LYS A 60 1.18 -13.83 2.12
CA LYS A 60 0.76 -14.20 0.77
C LYS A 60 0.64 -13.02 -0.19
N LEU A 61 0.82 -11.79 0.29
CA LEU A 61 0.64 -10.60 -0.51
C LEU A 61 1.99 -10.13 -1.06
N PRO A 62 2.06 -9.72 -2.35
CA PRO A 62 3.24 -9.08 -2.89
C PRO A 62 3.69 -7.88 -2.05
N PRO A 63 5.01 -7.70 -1.83
CA PRO A 63 5.56 -6.61 -1.04
C PRO A 63 5.19 -5.20 -1.53
N ASP A 64 4.97 -5.05 -2.84
CA ASP A 64 4.62 -3.80 -3.51
C ASP A 64 3.10 -3.59 -3.64
N GLN A 65 2.31 -4.34 -2.89
CA GLN A 65 0.87 -4.13 -2.85
C GLN A 65 0.55 -2.90 -2.00
N ILE A 66 -0.37 -2.05 -2.46
CA ILE A 66 -0.72 -0.78 -1.80
C ILE A 66 -1.07 -0.94 -0.31
N ALA A 67 -1.73 -2.04 0.08
CA ALA A 67 -2.05 -2.31 1.49
C ALA A 67 -0.79 -2.53 2.34
N VAL A 68 0.21 -3.20 1.78
CA VAL A 68 1.50 -3.49 2.43
C VAL A 68 2.31 -2.20 2.56
N GLU A 69 2.36 -1.39 1.51
CA GLU A 69 3.05 -0.09 1.54
C GLU A 69 2.41 0.88 2.56
N LEU A 70 1.08 0.90 2.65
CA LEU A 70 0.36 1.69 3.66
C LEU A 70 0.62 1.19 5.09
N GLU A 71 0.65 -0.12 5.29
CA GLU A 71 1.00 -0.72 6.58
C GLU A 71 2.45 -0.38 6.97
N PHE A 72 3.36 -0.39 6.00
CA PHE A 72 4.74 0.00 6.23
C PHE A 72 4.88 1.48 6.63
N MET A 73 4.12 2.38 6.00
CA MET A 73 4.09 3.79 6.42
C MET A 73 3.57 3.94 7.85
N ALA A 74 2.53 3.20 8.23
CA ALA A 74 2.02 3.22 9.60
C ALA A 74 3.06 2.72 10.61
N TYR A 75 3.82 1.67 10.26
CA TYR A 75 4.93 1.16 11.07
C TYR A 75 6.03 2.22 11.27
N LEU A 76 6.46 2.90 10.20
CA LEU A 76 7.49 3.92 10.30
C LEU A 76 7.04 5.12 11.14
N ALA A 77 5.78 5.57 10.99
CA ALA A 77 5.21 6.65 11.79
C ALA A 77 5.15 6.28 13.29
N PHE A 78 4.82 5.02 13.60
CA PHE A 78 4.84 4.52 14.97
C PHE A 78 6.28 4.52 15.54
N ASN A 79 7.26 4.03 14.78
CA ASN A 79 8.66 4.02 15.20
C ASN A 79 9.22 5.44 15.42
N GLU A 80 8.89 6.38 14.54
CA GLU A 80 9.24 7.79 14.72
C GLU A 80 8.67 8.32 16.04
N GLN A 81 7.38 8.06 16.30
CA GLN A 81 6.72 8.49 17.52
C GLN A 81 7.40 7.93 18.78
N GLU A 82 7.74 6.64 18.80
CA GLU A 82 8.42 6.02 19.94
C GLU A 82 9.83 6.58 20.13
N ALA A 83 10.60 6.74 19.05
CA ALA A 83 11.93 7.33 19.10
C ALA A 83 11.91 8.78 19.63
N VAL A 84 10.90 9.56 19.25
CA VAL A 84 10.69 10.92 19.79
C VAL A 84 10.41 10.89 21.29
N LYS A 85 9.57 9.96 21.78
CA LYS A 85 9.27 9.83 23.22
C LYS A 85 10.51 9.45 24.03
N GLU A 86 11.37 8.59 23.48
CA GLU A 86 12.62 8.15 24.12
C GLU A 86 13.75 9.19 24.01
N GLY A 87 13.55 10.27 23.25
CA GLY A 87 14.58 11.28 22.98
C GLY A 87 15.66 10.81 22.01
N ASN A 88 15.44 9.70 21.30
CA ASN A 88 16.35 9.16 20.31
C ASN A 88 16.18 9.88 18.96
N LYS A 89 16.86 11.02 18.82
CA LYS A 89 16.77 11.88 17.63
C LYS A 89 17.28 11.21 16.35
N GLU A 90 18.24 10.30 16.46
CA GLU A 90 18.81 9.58 15.32
C GLU A 90 17.76 8.66 14.69
N ASN A 91 17.12 7.81 15.51
CA ASN A 91 16.08 6.90 15.03
C ASN A 91 14.84 7.66 14.53
N ALA A 92 14.46 8.76 15.19
CA ALA A 92 13.36 9.61 14.73
C ALA A 92 13.67 10.22 13.35
N GLY A 93 14.88 10.74 13.16
CA GLY A 93 15.33 11.28 11.87
C GLY A 93 15.36 10.21 10.77
N TYR A 94 15.90 9.02 11.07
CA TYR A 94 15.93 7.90 10.13
C TYR A 94 14.51 7.44 9.73
N ALA A 95 13.59 7.32 10.68
CA ALA A 95 12.21 6.95 10.40
C ALA A 95 11.50 8.01 9.54
N ALA A 96 11.73 9.30 9.78
CA ALA A 96 11.18 10.39 8.97
C ALA A 96 11.75 10.41 7.54
N GLU A 97 13.05 10.16 7.38
CA GLU A 97 13.70 10.05 6.07
C GLU A 97 13.12 8.87 5.27
N MET A 98 13.00 7.71 5.90
CA MET A 98 12.41 6.53 5.25
C MET A 98 10.94 6.75 4.88
N GLN A 99 10.14 7.40 5.75
CA GLN A 99 8.76 7.78 5.40
C GLN A 99 8.72 8.66 4.15
N THR A 100 9.58 9.67 4.09
CA THR A 100 9.65 10.58 2.94
C THR A 100 10.01 9.85 1.66
N ARG A 101 11.02 8.97 1.71
CA ARG A 101 11.46 8.16 0.57
C ARG A 101 10.34 7.23 0.07
N ILE A 102 9.75 6.45 0.98
CA ILE A 102 8.67 5.50 0.61
C ILE A 102 7.45 6.22 0.07
N LEU A 103 7.06 7.32 0.73
CA LEU A 103 5.92 8.12 0.31
C LEU A 103 6.10 8.66 -1.11
N ASN A 104 7.27 9.21 -1.42
CA ASN A 104 7.51 9.88 -2.70
C ASN A 104 7.78 8.90 -3.84
N ASP A 105 8.60 7.87 -3.58
CA ASP A 105 9.15 7.02 -4.65
C ASP A 105 8.25 5.82 -4.96
N TYR A 106 7.45 5.35 -4.01
CA TYR A 106 6.65 4.12 -4.14
C TYR A 106 5.16 4.37 -3.92
N LEU A 107 4.78 4.84 -2.73
CA LEU A 107 3.38 4.85 -2.31
C LEU A 107 2.54 5.92 -3.03
N SER A 108 3.01 7.16 -3.16
CA SER A 108 2.23 8.21 -3.82
C SER A 108 1.98 7.91 -5.31
N PRO A 109 2.99 7.50 -6.10
CA PRO A 109 2.76 7.07 -7.48
C PRO A 109 1.78 5.91 -7.59
N LEU A 110 1.90 4.89 -6.73
CA LEU A 110 0.98 3.75 -6.71
C LEU A 110 -0.44 4.19 -6.32
N ALA A 111 -0.58 4.93 -5.23
CA ALA A 111 -1.87 5.40 -4.72
C ALA A 111 -2.61 6.29 -5.72
N LEU A 112 -1.90 7.18 -6.42
CA LEU A 112 -2.49 8.01 -7.48
C LEU A 112 -2.97 7.16 -8.64
N ASN A 113 -2.13 6.24 -9.14
CA ASN A 113 -2.49 5.33 -10.23
C ASN A 113 -3.69 4.46 -9.90
N VAL A 114 -3.73 3.87 -8.69
CA VAL A 114 -4.87 3.13 -8.17
C VAL A 114 -6.09 4.03 -8.04
N GLY A 115 -5.91 5.22 -7.47
CA GLY A 115 -6.96 6.20 -7.24
C GLY A 115 -7.66 6.63 -8.54
N HIS A 116 -6.89 6.94 -9.58
CA HIS A 116 -7.42 7.27 -10.90
C HIS A 116 -8.25 6.13 -11.50
N ARG A 117 -7.76 4.89 -11.41
CA ARG A 117 -8.46 3.73 -11.96
C ARG A 117 -9.75 3.43 -11.23
N ILE A 118 -9.72 3.40 -9.89
CA ILE A 118 -10.89 3.03 -9.10
C ILE A 118 -11.94 4.15 -9.09
N ALA A 119 -11.52 5.43 -9.06
CA ALA A 119 -12.46 6.57 -9.11
C ALA A 119 -13.37 6.51 -10.34
N ASP A 120 -12.80 6.14 -11.50
CA ASP A 120 -13.50 6.19 -12.78
C ASP A 120 -14.19 4.86 -13.14
N GLN A 121 -13.60 3.73 -12.74
CA GLN A 121 -13.99 2.40 -13.26
C GLN A 121 -14.66 1.49 -12.22
N ALA A 122 -14.66 1.86 -10.94
CA ALA A 122 -15.32 1.03 -9.92
C ALA A 122 -16.84 1.07 -10.07
N LYS A 123 -17.49 -0.04 -9.70
CA LYS A 123 -18.94 -0.23 -9.85
C LYS A 123 -19.76 0.31 -8.68
N THR A 124 -19.12 0.63 -7.56
CA THR A 124 -19.81 1.10 -6.35
C THR A 124 -19.32 2.47 -5.95
N ALA A 125 -20.24 3.30 -5.45
CA ALA A 125 -19.94 4.64 -4.98
C ALA A 125 -18.88 4.63 -3.86
N PHE A 126 -18.83 3.57 -3.05
CA PHE A 126 -17.81 3.38 -2.02
C PHE A 126 -16.41 3.36 -2.63
N TYR A 127 -16.14 2.44 -3.56
CA TYR A 127 -14.80 2.34 -4.16
C TYR A 127 -14.45 3.57 -5.01
N GLN A 128 -15.41 4.15 -5.73
CA GLN A 128 -15.20 5.42 -6.44
C GLN A 128 -14.77 6.53 -5.48
N THR A 129 -15.43 6.64 -4.32
CA THR A 129 -15.08 7.60 -3.27
C THR A 129 -13.69 7.34 -2.71
N MET A 130 -13.34 6.07 -2.46
CA MET A 130 -11.98 5.70 -2.04
C MET A 130 -10.93 6.10 -3.08
N GLY A 131 -11.21 5.93 -4.38
CA GLY A 131 -10.33 6.38 -5.45
C GLY A 131 -10.13 7.90 -5.46
N CYS A 132 -11.22 8.66 -5.29
CA CYS A 132 -11.16 10.12 -5.13
C CYS A 132 -10.37 10.53 -3.88
N LEU A 133 -10.52 9.80 -2.77
CA LEU A 133 -9.79 10.07 -1.54
C LEU A 133 -8.28 9.84 -1.71
N LEU A 134 -7.88 8.75 -2.34
CA LEU A 134 -6.47 8.48 -2.67
C LEU A 134 -5.88 9.63 -3.50
N LYS A 135 -6.58 10.07 -4.55
CA LYS A 135 -6.15 11.22 -5.36
C LYS A 135 -6.01 12.50 -4.54
N ALA A 136 -6.92 12.77 -3.61
CA ALA A 136 -6.94 13.99 -2.81
C ALA A 136 -5.87 14.02 -1.70
N ILE A 137 -5.51 12.85 -1.16
CA ILE A 137 -4.48 12.71 -0.12
C ILE A 137 -3.08 12.72 -0.74
N PHE A 138 -2.86 11.91 -1.78
CA PHE A 138 -1.54 11.68 -2.37
C PHE A 138 -1.20 12.58 -3.56
N GLY A 139 -2.14 13.41 -4.02
CA GLY A 139 -1.94 14.33 -5.17
C GLY A 139 -1.56 15.75 -4.78
N ARG A 140 -1.09 15.97 -3.56
CA ARG A 140 -0.73 17.30 -3.01
C ARG A 140 0.76 17.57 -3.08
#